data_AF-E2AT37-F1
#
_entry.id   AF-E2AT37-F1
#
_cell.length_a   1.000
_cell.length_b   1.000
_cell.length_c   1.000
_cell.angle_alpha   90.00
_cell.angle_beta   90.00
_cell.angle_gamma   90.00
#
_symmetry.space_group_name_H-M   'P 1'
#
loop_
_entity.id
_entity.type
_entity.pdbx_description
1 polymer ?
#
loop_
_entity_poly.entity_id
_entity_poly.type
_entity_poly.pdbx_seq_one_letter_code
_entity_poly.pdbx_strand_id
1 'polypeptide(L)'
;MRLFFENEFFQSDFVKFLLKNICNQNIVPNICANLIFMIYGDDREQFNYSLLPVIFNHHPAGASAKTILHFAQVIESDKFRKYDYGRVKNLLIYHSTEPPNYDLSNITVSVALFYDNNWIISTEVCNGK
;
A
#
# COMPACT_ATOMS: atom_id res chain seq x y z
N MET A 1 18.81 19.06 9.22
CA MET A 1 18.35 18.59 7.90
C MET A 1 16.90 18.11 8.03
N ARG A 2 15.96 19.03 7.81
CA ARG A 2 14.52 18.90 8.12
C ARG A 2 13.70 18.79 6.83
N LEU A 3 14.24 18.08 5.82
CA LEU A 3 13.98 18.42 4.41
C LEU A 3 13.49 17.29 3.48
N PHE A 4 13.05 16.13 3.99
CA PHE A 4 12.61 15.04 3.08
C PHE A 4 11.37 14.22 3.53
N PHE A 5 10.59 14.68 4.52
CA PHE A 5 9.41 13.92 5.00
C PHE A 5 8.05 14.54 4.64
N GLU A 6 8.02 15.62 3.86
CA GLU A 6 6.81 16.41 3.50
C GLU A 6 6.33 16.14 2.06
N ASN A 7 6.70 15.01 1.46
CA ASN A 7 6.23 14.69 0.10
C ASN A 7 5.06 13.71 0.20
N GLU A 8 3.86 14.18 -0.16
CA GLU A 8 2.71 13.33 -0.40
C GLU A 8 2.87 12.60 -1.74
N PHE A 9 2.70 11.29 -1.71
CA PHE A 9 2.66 10.41 -2.87
C PHE A 9 1.21 10.25 -3.34
N PHE A 10 0.99 10.21 -4.65
CA PHE A 10 -0.33 10.15 -5.31
C PHE A 10 -1.29 11.35 -5.11
N GLN A 11 -0.90 12.39 -4.36
CA GLN A 11 -1.73 13.58 -4.14
C GLN A 11 -1.55 14.68 -5.20
N SER A 12 -0.60 14.52 -6.14
CA SER A 12 -0.33 15.55 -7.14
C SER A 12 -1.53 15.77 -8.07
N ASP A 13 -1.80 17.03 -8.39
CA ASP A 13 -2.90 17.42 -9.28
C ASP A 13 -2.77 16.76 -10.66
N PHE A 14 -1.54 16.52 -11.11
CA PHE A 14 -1.25 15.81 -12.36
C PHE A 14 -1.74 14.35 -12.34
N VAL A 15 -1.47 13.60 -11.26
CA VAL A 15 -1.91 12.20 -11.12
C VAL A 15 -3.43 12.13 -11.01
N LYS A 16 -4.04 13.02 -10.22
CA LYS A 16 -5.51 13.12 -10.10
C LYS A 16 -6.16 13.45 -11.45
N PHE A 17 -5.58 14.39 -12.21
CA PHE A 17 -6.07 14.77 -13.53
C PHE A 17 -5.98 13.60 -14.53
N LEU A 18 -4.86 12.88 -14.57
CA LEU A 18 -4.69 11.74 -15.47
C LEU A 18 -5.68 10.62 -15.16
N LEU A 19 -5.79 10.20 -13.89
CA LEU A 19 -6.69 9.12 -13.48
C LEU A 19 -8.15 9.47 -13.73
N LYS A 20 -8.55 10.72 -13.41
CA LYS A 20 -9.90 11.20 -13.64
C LYS A 20 -10.24 11.26 -15.13
N ASN A 21 -9.39 11.82 -15.99
CA ASN A 21 -9.79 12.05 -17.38
C ASN A 21 -9.64 10.82 -18.29
N ILE A 22 -8.69 9.93 -18.00
CA ILE A 22 -8.49 8.71 -18.80
C ILE A 22 -9.60 7.69 -18.52
N CYS A 23 -9.99 7.53 -17.25
CA CYS A 23 -10.91 6.47 -16.84
C CYS A 23 -12.37 6.89 -16.69
N ASN A 24 -12.68 8.19 -16.63
CA ASN A 24 -14.06 8.68 -16.55
C ASN A 24 -14.73 8.82 -17.93
N GLN A 25 -13.96 8.82 -19.02
CA GLN A 25 -14.49 9.05 -20.37
C GLN A 25 -14.91 7.78 -21.13
N ASN A 26 -14.94 6.60 -20.49
CA ASN A 26 -15.27 5.31 -21.12
C ASN A 26 -14.49 4.97 -22.41
N ILE A 27 -13.37 5.67 -22.68
CA ILE A 27 -12.65 5.49 -23.94
C ILE A 27 -11.98 4.11 -23.97
N VAL A 28 -11.50 3.59 -22.83
CA VAL A 28 -11.00 2.20 -22.72
C VAL A 28 -11.20 1.59 -21.31
N PRO A 29 -12.40 1.08 -20.96
CA PRO A 29 -12.66 0.49 -19.63
C PRO A 29 -11.71 -0.66 -19.29
N ASN A 30 -11.26 -1.43 -20.30
CA ASN A 30 -10.29 -2.51 -20.13
C ASN A 30 -8.91 -2.03 -19.67
N ILE A 31 -8.42 -0.87 -20.13
CA ILE A 31 -7.11 -0.33 -19.69
C ILE A 31 -7.18 0.10 -18.23
N CYS A 32 -8.26 0.79 -17.86
CA CYS A 32 -8.47 1.27 -16.51
C CYS A 32 -8.66 0.12 -15.52
N ALA A 33 -9.43 -0.89 -15.89
CA ALA A 33 -9.55 -2.11 -15.10
C ALA A 33 -8.20 -2.85 -14.99
N ASN A 34 -7.44 -2.97 -16.08
CA ASN A 34 -6.11 -3.58 -16.05
C ASN A 34 -5.14 -2.84 -15.11
N LEU A 35 -5.18 -1.50 -15.05
CA LEU A 35 -4.39 -0.73 -14.09
C LEU A 35 -4.74 -1.09 -12.64
N ILE A 36 -6.03 -1.23 -12.32
CA ILE A 36 -6.48 -1.68 -11.00
C ILE A 36 -5.97 -3.10 -10.72
N PHE A 37 -6.16 -4.03 -11.65
CA PHE A 37 -5.79 -5.43 -11.45
C PHE A 37 -4.29 -5.65 -11.30
N MET A 38 -3.47 -4.85 -12.00
CA MET A 38 -2.01 -4.84 -11.81
C MET A 38 -1.60 -4.36 -10.42
N ILE A 39 -2.39 -3.50 -9.77
CA ILE A 39 -2.03 -2.91 -8.46
C ILE A 39 -2.68 -3.66 -7.30
N TYR A 40 -3.85 -4.29 -7.49
CA TYR A 40 -4.68 -4.84 -6.41
C TYR A 40 -4.94 -6.35 -6.51
N GLY A 41 -4.52 -6.99 -7.60
CA GLY A 41 -4.84 -8.39 -7.89
C GLY A 41 -5.93 -8.52 -8.95
N ASP A 42 -5.91 -9.62 -9.71
CA ASP A 42 -6.86 -9.84 -10.80
C ASP A 42 -8.15 -10.46 -10.27
N ASP A 43 -9.29 -9.82 -10.55
CA ASP A 43 -10.62 -10.31 -10.16
C ASP A 43 -11.68 -9.89 -11.19
N ARG A 44 -11.39 -10.17 -12.47
CA ARG A 44 -12.22 -9.72 -13.59
C ARG A 44 -13.64 -10.26 -13.58
N GLU A 45 -13.85 -11.42 -12.97
CA GLU A 45 -15.13 -12.11 -12.93
C GLU A 45 -16.10 -11.48 -11.92
N GLN A 46 -15.59 -11.01 -10.77
CA GLN A 46 -16.42 -10.42 -9.72
C GLN A 46 -16.42 -8.89 -9.75
N PHE A 47 -15.49 -8.26 -10.47
CA PHE A 47 -15.38 -6.82 -10.54
C PHE A 47 -16.51 -6.16 -11.36
N ASN A 48 -17.24 -5.23 -10.73
CA ASN A 48 -18.25 -4.43 -11.40
C ASN A 48 -17.64 -3.23 -12.13
N TYR A 49 -17.41 -3.36 -13.44
CA TYR A 49 -16.81 -2.32 -14.30
C TYR A 49 -17.59 -1.00 -14.32
N SER A 50 -18.90 -1.01 -14.05
CA SER A 50 -19.68 0.23 -13.96
C SER A 50 -19.26 1.13 -12.80
N LEU A 51 -18.51 0.60 -11.81
CA LEU A 51 -17.98 1.37 -10.68
C LEU A 51 -16.64 2.06 -10.98
N LEU A 52 -15.97 1.78 -12.12
CA LEU A 52 -14.67 2.38 -12.46
C LEU A 52 -14.67 3.92 -12.32
N PRO A 53 -15.66 4.67 -12.84
CA PRO A 53 -15.67 6.14 -12.71
C PRO A 53 -15.72 6.61 -11.26
N VAL A 54 -16.45 5.90 -10.39
CA VAL A 54 -16.56 6.23 -8.97
C VAL A 54 -15.24 5.93 -8.26
N ILE A 55 -14.65 4.75 -8.54
CA ILE A 55 -13.37 4.33 -7.95
C ILE A 55 -12.28 5.35 -8.26
N PHE A 56 -12.08 5.73 -9.53
CA PHE A 56 -11.01 6.67 -9.90
C PHE A 56 -11.24 8.12 -9.46
N ASN A 57 -12.48 8.49 -9.12
CA ASN A 57 -12.74 9.80 -8.51
C ASN A 57 -12.36 9.85 -7.03
N HIS A 58 -12.32 8.70 -6.34
CA HIS A 58 -11.99 8.62 -4.92
C HIS A 58 -10.62 8.02 -4.62
N HIS A 59 -10.06 7.28 -5.57
CA HIS A 59 -8.85 6.49 -5.39
C HIS A 59 -7.83 6.78 -6.50
N PRO A 60 -6.54 6.98 -6.16
CA PRO A 60 -5.95 6.99 -4.82
C PRO A 60 -6.26 8.27 -4.04
N ALA A 61 -6.50 8.13 -2.74
CA ALA A 61 -6.69 9.27 -1.83
C ALA A 61 -5.37 9.91 -1.36
N GLY A 62 -4.22 9.34 -1.74
CA GLY A 62 -2.90 9.79 -1.33
C GLY A 62 -2.29 9.01 -0.16
N ALA A 63 -0.97 9.06 -0.05
CA ALA A 63 -0.21 8.55 1.09
C ALA A 63 1.06 9.39 1.28
N SER A 64 1.73 9.33 2.43
CA SER A 64 3.05 9.96 2.56
C SER A 64 4.12 9.15 1.80
N ALA A 65 5.13 9.80 1.24
CA ALA A 65 6.29 9.09 0.66
C ALA A 65 6.94 8.15 1.68
N LYS A 66 6.93 8.52 2.97
CA LYS A 66 7.42 7.68 4.06
C LYS A 66 6.64 6.38 4.18
N THR A 67 5.31 6.39 3.97
CA THR A 67 4.48 5.18 3.99
C THR A 67 4.91 4.22 2.89
N ILE A 68 5.14 4.72 1.67
CA ILE A 68 5.58 3.91 0.53
C ILE A 68 6.99 3.34 0.77
N LEU A 69 7.92 4.18 1.26
CA LEU A 69 9.26 3.72 1.63
C LEU A 69 9.22 2.69 2.76
N HIS A 70 8.32 2.85 3.72
CA HIS A 70 8.15 1.88 4.79
C HIS A 70 7.71 0.51 4.26
N PHE A 71 6.77 0.50 3.32
CA PHE A 71 6.29 -0.72 2.69
C PHE A 71 7.43 -1.45 1.97
N ALA A 72 8.28 -0.71 1.23
CA ALA A 72 9.47 -1.27 0.62
C ALA A 72 10.45 -1.87 1.65
N GLN A 73 10.67 -1.20 2.79
CA GLN A 73 11.50 -1.73 3.88
C GLN A 73 10.94 -3.05 4.46
N VAL A 74 9.61 -3.17 4.56
CA VAL A 74 8.97 -4.41 5.05
C VAL A 74 9.22 -5.55 4.06
N ILE A 75 9.04 -5.32 2.76
CA ILE A 75 9.33 -6.31 1.71
C ILE A 75 10.80 -6.73 1.73
N GLU A 76 11.73 -5.77 1.75
CA GLU A 76 13.17 -6.05 1.70
C GLU A 76 13.66 -6.80 2.95
N SER A 77 13.11 -6.46 4.12
CA SER A 77 13.57 -7.05 5.39
C SER A 77 12.84 -8.32 5.81
N ASP A 78 11.72 -8.64 5.14
CA ASP A 78 10.81 -9.74 5.49
C ASP A 78 10.40 -9.72 6.97
N LYS A 79 10.23 -8.52 7.53
CA LYS A 79 9.94 -8.30 8.95
C LYS A 79 8.83 -7.30 9.11
N PHE A 80 7.80 -7.67 9.88
CA PHE A 80 6.79 -6.73 10.33
C PHE A 80 7.34 -5.89 11.51
N ARG A 81 7.86 -4.71 11.20
CA ARG A 81 8.61 -3.86 12.15
C ARG A 81 8.41 -2.38 11.89
N LYS A 82 8.85 -1.53 12.83
CA LYS A 82 8.77 -0.06 12.69
C LYS A 82 9.64 0.46 11.54
N TYR A 83 9.37 1.68 11.07
CA TYR A 83 10.17 2.36 10.04
C TYR A 83 11.65 2.41 10.41
N ASP A 84 12.51 2.02 9.46
CA ASP A 84 13.97 2.10 9.61
C ASP A 84 14.47 3.49 9.20
N TYR A 85 14.97 4.27 10.15
CA TYR A 85 15.54 5.58 9.90
C TYR A 85 17.06 5.55 9.65
N GLY A 86 17.67 4.36 9.65
CA GLY A 86 19.11 4.15 9.67
C GLY A 86 19.68 4.18 11.09
N ARG A 87 20.85 3.53 11.27
CA ARG A 87 21.45 3.20 12.58
C ARG A 87 21.48 4.35 13.59
N VAL A 88 21.97 5.53 13.18
CA VAL A 88 22.12 6.69 14.07
C VAL A 88 20.76 7.18 14.56
N LYS A 89 19.79 7.33 13.64
CA LYS A 89 18.48 7.88 13.97
C LYS A 89 17.59 6.84 14.68
N ASN A 90 17.76 5.55 14.39
CA ASN A 90 17.15 4.48 15.17
C ASN A 90 17.64 4.49 16.62
N LEU A 91 18.94 4.69 16.85
CA LEU A 91 19.47 4.73 18.22
C LEU A 91 18.84 5.89 19.03
N LEU A 92 18.63 7.04 18.38
CA LEU A 92 17.98 8.20 19.00
C LEU A 92 16.47 7.99 19.26
N ILE A 93 15.76 7.30 18.37
CA ILE A 93 14.28 7.16 18.43
C ILE A 93 13.85 5.90 19.19
N TYR A 94 14.59 4.81 19.03
CA TYR A 94 14.24 3.47 19.50
C TYR A 94 15.20 2.93 20.56
N HIS A 95 16.30 3.64 20.88
CA HIS A 95 17.38 3.14 21.75
C HIS A 95 17.99 1.82 21.25
N SER A 96 17.91 1.58 19.94
CA SER A 96 18.42 0.39 19.25
C SER A 96 18.95 0.81 17.88
N THR A 97 19.99 0.16 17.38
CA THR A 97 20.49 0.43 16.02
C THR A 97 19.56 -0.10 14.93
N GLU A 98 18.71 -1.07 15.26
CA GLU A 98 17.68 -1.61 14.36
C GLU A 98 16.27 -1.25 14.84
N PRO A 99 15.30 -1.10 13.92
CA PRO A 99 13.91 -0.88 14.29
C PRO A 99 13.32 -2.14 14.96
N PRO A 100 12.56 -1.98 16.07
CA PRO A 100 11.96 -3.12 16.75
C PRO A 100 10.79 -3.71 15.92
N ASN A 101 10.64 -5.03 16.01
CA ASN A 101 9.52 -5.76 15.41
C ASN A 101 8.22 -5.44 16.15
N TYR A 102 7.11 -5.50 15.42
CA TYR A 102 5.79 -5.53 16.04
C TYR A 102 5.50 -6.95 16.49
N ASP A 103 5.26 -7.11 17.78
CA ASP A 103 4.90 -8.39 18.37
C ASP A 103 3.38 -8.59 18.27
N LEU A 104 3.00 -9.43 17.30
CA LEU A 104 1.60 -9.77 17.01
C LEU A 104 0.94 -10.55 18.16
N SER A 105 1.70 -11.16 19.08
CA SER A 105 1.12 -11.84 20.26
C SER A 105 0.43 -10.87 21.22
N ASN A 106 0.74 -9.56 21.12
CA ASN A 106 0.05 -8.52 21.87
C ASN A 106 -1.35 -8.18 21.31
N ILE A 107 -1.73 -8.72 20.15
CA ILE A 107 -3.07 -8.57 19.60
C ILE A 107 -3.99 -9.58 20.31
N THR A 108 -4.71 -9.12 21.32
CA THR A 108 -5.58 -9.97 22.17
C THR A 108 -7.05 -9.97 21.74
N VAL A 109 -7.42 -9.10 20.81
CA VAL A 109 -8.78 -9.03 20.25
C VAL A 109 -9.02 -10.21 19.32
N SER A 110 -10.26 -10.73 19.28
CA SER A 110 -10.63 -11.77 18.32
C SER A 110 -10.58 -11.23 16.90
N VAL A 111 -9.75 -11.84 16.04
CA VAL A 111 -9.57 -11.45 14.63
C VAL A 111 -10.12 -12.55 13.74
N ALA A 112 -10.95 -12.17 12.76
CA ALA A 112 -11.29 -13.01 11.62
C ALA A 112 -10.46 -12.54 10.42
N LEU A 113 -9.72 -13.43 9.78
CA LEU A 113 -8.88 -13.13 8.63
C LEU A 113 -9.52 -13.70 7.35
N PHE A 114 -9.77 -12.83 6.38
CA PHE A 114 -10.17 -13.19 5.02
C PHE A 114 -9.03 -12.79 4.09
N TYR A 115 -8.50 -13.76 3.36
CA TYR A 115 -7.39 -13.56 2.44
C TYR A 115 -7.61 -14.41 1.19
N ASP A 116 -7.00 -13.95 0.11
CA ASP A 116 -6.92 -14.68 -1.15
C ASP A 116 -5.46 -14.68 -1.61
N ASN A 117 -5.11 -15.67 -2.42
CA ASN A 117 -3.77 -15.78 -2.97
C ASN A 117 -3.64 -14.88 -4.20
N ASN A 118 -2.96 -13.76 -4.06
CA ASN A 118 -2.66 -12.89 -5.19
C ASN A 118 -1.21 -12.41 -5.12
N TRP A 119 -0.78 -11.59 -6.09
CA TRP A 119 0.61 -11.16 -6.16
C TRP A 119 1.04 -10.25 -4.98
N ILE A 120 0.08 -9.66 -4.24
CA ILE A 120 0.32 -8.77 -3.10
C ILE A 120 0.31 -9.56 -1.79
N ILE A 121 -0.60 -10.53 -1.67
CA ILE A 121 -0.82 -11.34 -0.48
C ILE A 121 -0.46 -12.78 -0.79
N SER A 122 0.66 -13.23 -0.22
CA SER A 122 1.06 -14.63 -0.22
C SER A 122 0.31 -15.38 0.90
N THR A 123 -0.32 -16.50 0.54
CA THR A 123 -0.95 -17.41 1.51
C THR A 123 0.05 -18.03 2.49
N GLU A 124 1.34 -18.11 2.15
CA GLU A 124 2.39 -18.62 3.03
C GLU A 124 2.54 -17.74 4.28
N VAL A 125 2.34 -16.42 4.13
CA VAL A 125 2.38 -15.45 5.24
C VAL A 125 1.16 -15.62 6.16
N CYS A 126 0.00 -15.98 5.62
CA CYS A 126 -1.25 -16.11 6.37
C CYS A 126 -1.46 -17.50 6.98
N ASN A 127 -0.88 -18.54 6.38
CA ASN A 127 -0.99 -19.93 6.84
C ASN A 127 -0.06 -20.25 8.02
N GLY A 128 0.83 -19.31 8.41
CA GLY A 128 1.86 -19.43 9.44
C GLY A 128 1.33 -19.51 10.88
N LYS A 129 0.50 -20.52 11.14
CA LYS A 129 0.88 -21.47 12.20
C LYS A 129 2.01 -22.35 11.70
#